data_AF-A0A967D4J5-F1
#
_entry.id   AF-A0A967D4J5-F1
#
_cell.length_a   1.000
_cell.length_b   1.000
_cell.length_c   1.000
_cell.angle_alpha   90.00
_cell.angle_beta   90.00
_cell.angle_gamma   90.00
#
_symmetry.space_group_name_H-M   'P 1'
#
loop_
_entity.id
_entity.type
_entity.pdbx_description
1 polymer ?
#
loop_
_entity_poly.entity_id
_entity_poly.type
_entity_poly.pdbx_seq_one_letter_code
_entity_poly.pdbx_strand_id
1 'polypeptide(L)'
;MTWVLEGDADDEAFDLSESQARCMAGKMVDGLDDDMLDTVLAGTLSDDPPPGAELVLIESLFDCVDLTQLMIDQMVADGASQEEAECFSGAFSEDTMRALMTSEFTGEDPPPGAEEELMSAVMGAMMTCGGFDE
;
A
#
# COMPACT_ATOMS: atom_id res chain seq x y z
N MET A 1 -14.75 7.13 -12.92
CA MET A 1 -14.86 7.84 -11.63
C MET A 1 -13.75 7.25 -10.81
N THR A 2 -12.64 7.97 -10.70
CA THR A 2 -11.45 7.53 -9.95
C THR A 2 -11.70 7.84 -8.47
N TRP A 3 -11.31 6.92 -7.60
CA TRP A 3 -11.37 7.10 -6.15
C TRP A 3 -9.96 7.39 -5.66
N VAL A 4 -9.79 8.58 -5.07
CA VAL A 4 -8.51 9.04 -4.53
C VAL A 4 -8.54 8.87 -3.01
N LEU A 5 -7.55 8.17 -2.46
CA LEU A 5 -7.19 8.32 -1.05
C LEU A 5 -6.39 9.62 -0.95
N GLU A 6 -7.01 10.68 -0.43
CA GLU A 6 -6.31 11.95 -0.18
C GLU A 6 -5.28 11.75 0.94
N GLY A 7 -4.01 11.62 0.56
CA GLY A 7 -2.89 12.05 1.39
C GLY A 7 -2.72 13.56 1.28
N ASP A 8 -2.15 14.19 2.31
CA ASP A 8 -1.97 15.63 2.42
C ASP A 8 -1.36 16.24 1.13
N ALA A 9 -2.19 16.98 0.37
CA ALA A 9 -2.00 17.95 -0.71
C ALA A 9 -0.80 17.95 -1.72
N ASP A 10 0.26 17.16 -1.54
CA ASP A 10 1.43 17.09 -2.44
C ASP A 10 1.91 15.64 -2.70
N ASP A 11 1.29 14.63 -2.08
CA ASP A 11 1.63 13.21 -2.27
C ASP A 11 0.78 12.54 -3.38
N GLU A 12 1.42 11.69 -4.17
CA GLU A 12 0.82 11.02 -5.32
C GLU A 12 -0.36 10.13 -4.90
N ALA A 13 -1.57 10.62 -5.15
CA ALA A 13 -2.80 9.89 -4.96
C ALA A 13 -2.78 8.56 -5.72
N PHE A 14 -2.87 7.44 -5.00
CA PHE A 14 -3.08 6.13 -5.60
C PHE A 14 -4.42 6.10 -6.34
N ASP A 15 -4.40 5.91 -7.66
CA ASP A 15 -5.60 5.81 -8.48
C ASP A 15 -6.22 4.42 -8.29
N LEU A 16 -7.16 4.30 -7.35
CA LEU A 16 -7.86 3.05 -7.09
C LEU A 16 -9.09 2.91 -8.00
N SER A 17 -9.26 1.70 -8.53
CA SER A 17 -10.50 1.32 -9.21
C SER A 17 -11.70 1.34 -8.26
N GLU A 18 -12.90 1.54 -8.80
CA GLU A 18 -14.15 1.49 -8.02
C GLU A 18 -14.33 0.17 -7.27
N SER A 19 -13.86 -0.94 -7.83
CA SER A 19 -13.86 -2.25 -7.18
C SER A 19 -12.91 -2.31 -5.98
N GLN A 20 -11.70 -1.77 -6.11
CA GLN A 20 -10.72 -1.72 -5.02
C GLN A 20 -11.20 -0.82 -3.88
N ALA A 21 -11.68 0.38 -4.22
CA ALA A 21 -12.25 1.31 -3.24
C ALA A 21 -13.44 0.71 -2.47
N ARG A 22 -14.34 0.00 -3.18
CA ARG A 22 -15.45 -0.72 -2.51
C ARG A 22 -14.99 -1.88 -1.65
N CYS A 23 -13.96 -2.61 -2.07
CA CYS A 23 -13.40 -3.69 -1.27
C CYS A 23 -12.80 -3.14 0.03
N MET A 24 -11.98 -2.09 -0.07
CA MET A 24 -11.38 -1.45 1.11
C MET A 24 -12.44 -0.91 2.06
N ALA A 25 -13.46 -0.22 1.54
CA ALA A 25 -14.58 0.24 2.36
C ALA A 25 -15.30 -0.91 3.07
N GLY A 26 -15.47 -2.06 2.42
CA GLY A 26 -16.04 -3.25 3.04
C GLY A 26 -15.17 -3.80 4.16
N LYS A 27 -13.87 -3.95 3.93
CA LYS A 27 -12.89 -4.43 4.92
C LYS A 27 -12.76 -3.49 6.12
N MET A 28 -12.77 -2.19 5.88
CA MET A 28 -12.79 -1.19 6.94
C MET A 28 -14.02 -1.38 7.82
N VAL A 29 -15.22 -1.50 7.24
CA VAL A 29 -16.47 -1.73 7.99
C VAL A 29 -16.45 -3.06 8.75
N ASP A 30 -15.91 -4.12 8.15
CA ASP A 30 -15.76 -5.43 8.81
C ASP A 30 -14.74 -5.40 9.97
N GLY A 31 -13.75 -4.50 9.90
CA GLY A 31 -12.72 -4.31 10.91
C GLY A 31 -13.10 -3.35 12.05
N LEU A 32 -14.26 -2.69 11.98
CA LEU A 32 -14.73 -1.82 13.07
C LEU A 32 -15.32 -2.66 14.21
N ASP A 33 -14.80 -2.47 15.43
CA ASP A 33 -15.43 -2.98 16.64
C ASP A 33 -16.80 -2.30 16.90
N ASP A 34 -17.67 -2.94 17.68
CA ASP A 34 -19.03 -2.45 17.98
C ASP A 34 -19.05 -1.00 18.51
N ASP A 35 -18.06 -0.61 19.33
CA ASP A 35 -17.92 0.75 19.85
C ASP A 35 -17.62 1.79 18.73
N MET A 36 -16.84 1.41 17.71
CA MET A 36 -16.59 2.27 16.56
C MET A 36 -17.81 2.34 15.64
N LEU A 37 -18.49 1.22 15.40
CA LEU A 37 -19.74 1.19 14.63
C LEU A 37 -20.80 2.11 15.24
N ASP A 38 -20.94 2.10 16.58
CA ASP A 38 -21.83 3.03 17.28
C ASP A 38 -21.39 4.50 17.12
N THR A 39 -20.09 4.78 17.07
CA THR A 39 -19.53 6.12 16.83
C THR A 39 -19.78 6.60 15.39
N VAL A 40 -19.66 5.70 14.42
CA VAL A 40 -19.98 5.95 12.99
C VAL A 40 -21.48 6.22 12.85
N LEU A 41 -22.32 5.39 13.47
CA LEU A 41 -23.78 5.54 13.45
C LEU A 41 -24.24 6.80 14.19
N ALA A 42 -23.53 7.21 15.23
CA ALA A 42 -23.75 8.47 15.94
C ALA A 42 -23.29 9.70 15.12
N GLY A 43 -22.53 9.50 14.03
CA GLY A 43 -21.99 10.57 13.20
C GLY A 43 -20.94 11.43 13.92
N THR A 44 -20.25 10.85 14.91
CA THR A 44 -19.26 11.55 15.74
C THR A 44 -17.83 11.11 15.46
N LEU A 45 -17.59 10.46 14.31
CA LEU A 45 -16.23 10.22 13.82
C LEU A 45 -15.49 11.56 13.78
N SER A 46 -14.43 11.64 14.58
CA SER A 46 -13.52 12.77 14.54
C SER A 46 -12.61 12.61 13.33
N ASP A 47 -12.01 13.71 12.87
CA ASP A 47 -10.99 13.69 11.80
C ASP A 47 -9.80 12.78 12.15
N ASP A 48 -9.57 12.56 13.43
CA ASP A 48 -8.51 11.71 13.95
C ASP A 48 -8.95 10.24 13.93
N PRO A 49 -8.28 9.37 13.15
CA PRO A 49 -8.58 7.95 13.14
C PRO A 49 -8.34 7.36 14.53
N PRO A 50 -9.25 6.54 15.06
CA PRO A 50 -9.06 5.91 16.36
C PRO A 50 -7.84 4.95 16.32
N PRO A 51 -7.18 4.71 17.48
CA PRO A 51 -5.98 3.88 17.53
C PRO A 51 -6.26 2.47 16.98
N GLY A 52 -5.41 2.02 16.06
CA GLY A 52 -5.56 0.72 15.38
C GLY A 52 -6.36 0.77 14.07
N ALA A 53 -6.99 1.90 13.74
CA ALA A 53 -7.61 2.08 12.42
C ALA A 53 -6.56 2.10 11.29
N GLU A 54 -5.32 2.51 11.57
CA GLU A 54 -4.23 2.47 10.60
C GLU A 54 -3.91 1.03 10.16
N LEU A 55 -3.91 0.08 11.10
CA LEU A 55 -3.73 -1.34 10.79
C LEU A 55 -4.85 -1.87 9.91
N VAL A 56 -6.10 -1.55 10.24
CA VAL A 56 -7.26 -1.95 9.42
C VAL A 56 -7.15 -1.38 8.00
N LEU A 57 -6.68 -0.14 7.86
CA LEU A 57 -6.51 0.51 6.56
C LEU A 57 -5.42 -0.17 5.71
N ILE A 58 -4.28 -0.49 6.32
CA ILE A 58 -3.17 -1.20 5.66
C ILE A 58 -3.61 -2.63 5.29
N GLU A 59 -4.21 -3.37 6.20
CA GLU A 59 -4.69 -4.72 5.92
C GLU A 59 -5.75 -4.72 4.81
N SER A 60 -6.64 -3.73 4.81
CA SER A 60 -7.61 -3.53 3.73
C SER A 60 -6.92 -3.26 2.39
N LEU A 61 -5.83 -2.49 2.39
CA LEU A 61 -5.05 -2.22 1.18
C LEU A 61 -4.43 -3.51 0.62
N PHE A 62 -3.72 -4.28 1.44
CA PHE A 62 -3.10 -5.55 1.02
C PHE A 62 -4.14 -6.61 0.59
N ASP A 63 -5.31 -6.64 1.23
CA ASP A 63 -6.35 -7.62 0.89
C ASP A 63 -7.16 -7.26 -0.37
N CYS A 64 -7.24 -5.97 -0.70
CA CYS A 64 -8.12 -5.47 -1.77
C CYS A 64 -7.38 -4.94 -3.00
N VAL A 65 -6.11 -4.60 -2.86
CA VAL A 65 -5.28 -3.99 -3.90
C VAL A 65 -4.09 -4.89 -4.17
N ASP A 66 -3.90 -5.24 -5.44
CA ASP A 66 -2.67 -5.87 -5.89
C ASP A 66 -1.59 -4.80 -5.99
N LEU A 67 -0.79 -4.67 -4.92
CA LEU A 67 0.27 -3.67 -4.83
C LEU A 67 1.39 -3.91 -5.84
N THR A 68 1.62 -5.16 -6.25
CA THR A 68 2.57 -5.49 -7.29
C THR A 68 2.09 -4.93 -8.63
N GLN A 69 0.82 -5.13 -8.99
CA GLN A 69 0.24 -4.52 -10.20
C GLN A 69 0.23 -3.00 -10.12
N LEU A 70 -0.08 -2.43 -8.96
CA LEU A 70 -0.04 -0.98 -8.77
C LEU A 70 1.37 -0.42 -8.98
N MET A 71 2.40 -1.10 -8.47
CA MET A 71 3.80 -0.72 -8.68
C MET A 71 4.20 -0.82 -10.16
N ILE A 72 3.73 -1.86 -10.87
CA ILE A 72 3.95 -2.02 -12.32
C ILE A 72 3.31 -0.87 -13.08
N ASP A 73 2.04 -0.56 -12.81
CA ASP A 73 1.30 0.50 -13.48
C ASP A 73 1.98 1.87 -13.30
N GLN A 74 2.49 2.15 -12.09
CA GLN A 74 3.25 3.38 -11.82
C GLN A 74 4.58 3.43 -12.57
N MET A 75 5.38 2.36 -12.53
CA MET A 75 6.64 2.32 -13.28
C MET A 75 6.43 2.47 -14.80
N VAL A 76 5.36 1.87 -15.33
CA VAL A 76 4.99 2.01 -16.74
C VAL A 76 4.53 3.44 -17.04
N ALA A 77 3.79 4.08 -16.13
CA ALA A 77 3.40 5.49 -16.26
C ALA A 77 4.62 6.43 -16.25
N ASP A 78 5.65 6.12 -15.46
CA ASP A 78 6.93 6.83 -15.39
C ASP A 78 7.85 6.57 -16.60
N GLY A 79 7.48 5.61 -17.45
CA GLY A 79 8.15 5.34 -18.73
C GLY A 79 9.05 4.10 -18.75
N ALA A 80 9.02 3.25 -17.72
CA ALA A 80 9.63 1.93 -17.79
C ALA A 80 8.87 1.03 -18.77
N SER A 81 9.55 0.06 -19.37
CA SER A 81 8.84 -0.97 -20.13
C SER A 81 8.07 -1.90 -19.18
N GLN A 82 7.01 -2.53 -19.69
CA GLN A 82 6.23 -3.49 -18.91
C GLN A 82 7.09 -4.66 -18.39
N GLU A 83 8.09 -5.10 -19.17
CA GLU A 83 8.99 -6.19 -18.78
C GLU A 83 9.95 -5.78 -17.66
N GLU A 84 10.47 -4.55 -17.70
CA GLU A 84 11.30 -4.00 -16.62
C GLU A 84 10.49 -3.79 -15.34
N ALA A 85 9.26 -3.28 -15.48
CA ALA A 85 8.35 -3.05 -14.38
C ALA A 85 7.95 -4.36 -13.68
N GLU A 86 7.57 -5.40 -14.44
CA GLU A 86 7.23 -6.72 -13.89
C GLU A 86 8.45 -7.39 -13.22
N CYS A 87 9.64 -7.23 -13.80
CA CYS A 87 10.87 -7.75 -13.22
C CYS A 87 11.20 -7.07 -11.89
N PHE A 88 11.09 -5.73 -11.84
CA PHE A 88 11.39 -4.95 -10.65
C PHE A 88 10.38 -5.24 -9.54
N SER A 89 9.08 -5.19 -9.83
CA SER A 89 8.02 -5.45 -8.85
C SER A 89 8.06 -6.88 -8.30
N GLY A 90 8.46 -7.85 -9.13
CA GLY A 90 8.58 -9.26 -8.72
C GLY A 90 9.76 -9.56 -7.79
N ALA A 91 10.70 -8.63 -7.64
CA ALA A 91 11.81 -8.77 -6.70
C ALA A 91 11.40 -8.51 -5.24
N PHE A 92 10.27 -7.84 -5.01
CA PHE A 92 9.77 -7.50 -3.69
C PHE A 92 8.83 -8.57 -3.18
N SER A 93 9.08 -9.06 -1.96
CA SER A 93 8.15 -9.96 -1.28
C SER A 93 7.00 -9.16 -0.67
N GLU A 94 5.76 -9.62 -0.87
CA GLU A 94 4.57 -8.98 -0.30
C GLU A 94 4.64 -8.89 1.22
N ASP A 95 5.15 -9.93 1.89
CA ASP A 95 5.36 -9.94 3.34
C ASP A 95 6.33 -8.84 3.81
N THR A 96 7.45 -8.65 3.10
CA THR A 96 8.44 -7.61 3.40
C THR A 96 7.84 -6.21 3.17
N MET A 97 7.12 -6.01 2.05
CA MET A 97 6.41 -4.77 1.76
C MET A 97 5.34 -4.45 2.81
N ARG A 98 4.57 -5.46 3.22
CA ARG A 98 3.56 -5.33 4.28
C ARG A 98 4.18 -4.95 5.61
N ALA A 99 5.25 -5.62 6.01
CA ALA A 99 5.94 -5.32 7.25
C ALA A 99 6.44 -3.88 7.30
N LEU A 100 7.01 -3.40 6.19
CA LEU A 100 7.56 -2.04 6.08
C LEU A 100 6.49 -0.96 6.00
N MET A 101 5.43 -1.16 5.21
CA MET A 101 4.31 -0.21 5.19
C MET A 101 3.61 -0.14 6.54
N THR A 102 3.48 -1.29 7.22
CA THR A 102 2.90 -1.33 8.57
C THR A 102 3.73 -0.51 9.55
N SER A 103 5.07 -0.69 9.56
CA SER A 103 5.95 0.11 10.41
C SER A 103 5.89 1.61 10.13
N GLU A 104 5.85 2.01 8.86
CA GLU A 104 5.79 3.44 8.50
C GLU A 104 4.48 4.10 8.95
N PHE A 105 3.36 3.39 8.83
CA PHE A 105 2.05 3.90 9.23
C PHE A 105 1.82 3.86 10.75
N THR A 106 2.27 2.81 11.45
CA THR A 106 2.08 2.72 12.91
C THR A 106 3.19 3.41 13.70
N GLY A 107 4.29 3.77 13.04
CA GLY A 107 5.51 4.29 13.67
C GLY A 107 6.26 3.25 14.50
N GLU A 108 5.91 1.96 14.39
CA GLU A 108 6.64 0.87 15.03
C GLU A 108 7.87 0.49 14.21
N ASP A 109 8.93 0.01 14.85
CA ASP A 109 10.10 -0.47 14.11
C ASP A 109 9.75 -1.70 13.25
N PRO A 110 10.21 -1.76 11.99
CA PRO A 110 10.03 -2.94 11.15
C PRO A 110 10.69 -4.17 11.78
N PRO A 111 10.24 -5.39 11.43
CA PRO A 111 10.86 -6.60 11.94
C PRO A 111 12.35 -6.67 11.53
N PRO A 112 13.20 -7.22 12.40
CA PRO A 112 14.64 -7.23 12.17
C PRO A 112 14.98 -7.99 10.89
N GLY A 113 15.65 -7.30 9.96
CA GLY A 113 16.04 -7.83 8.66
C GLY A 113 15.13 -7.42 7.49
N ALA A 114 13.94 -6.87 7.72
CA ALA A 114 13.06 -6.44 6.64
C ALA A 114 13.65 -5.31 5.79
N GLU A 115 14.33 -4.35 6.40
CA GLU A 115 15.04 -3.28 5.69
C GLU A 115 16.22 -3.82 4.86
N GLU A 116 16.94 -4.81 5.39
CA GLU A 116 18.07 -5.45 4.69
C GLU A 116 17.58 -6.29 3.50
N GLU A 117 16.47 -7.02 3.67
CA GLU A 117 15.80 -7.73 2.59
C GLU A 117 15.29 -6.77 1.51
N LEU A 118 14.66 -5.66 1.90
CA LEU A 118 14.24 -4.62 0.96
C LEU A 118 15.43 -4.05 0.19
N MET A 119 16.49 -3.64 0.89
CA MET A 119 17.70 -3.11 0.24
C MET A 119 18.33 -4.13 -0.71
N SER A 120 18.39 -5.40 -0.31
CA SER A 120 18.91 -6.47 -1.16
C SER A 120 18.01 -6.71 -2.37
N ALA A 121 16.69 -6.64 -2.21
CA ALA A 121 15.73 -6.78 -3.30
C ALA A 121 15.86 -5.63 -4.30
N VAL A 122 15.92 -4.38 -3.82
CA VAL A 122 16.13 -3.18 -4.66
C VAL A 122 17.44 -3.27 -5.44
N MET A 123 18.56 -3.58 -4.76
CA MET A 123 19.85 -3.71 -5.43
C MET A 123 19.86 -4.87 -6.43
N GLY A 124 19.25 -6.00 -6.06
CA GLY A 124 19.10 -7.15 -6.95
C GLY A 124 18.31 -6.78 -8.20
N ALA A 125 17.12 -6.22 -8.03
CA ALA A 125 16.25 -5.76 -9.11
C ALA A 125 16.94 -4.73 -10.00
N MET A 126 17.67 -3.77 -9.44
CA MET A 126 18.41 -2.79 -10.22
C MET A 126 19.51 -3.42 -11.07
N MET A 127 20.17 -4.49 -10.58
CA MET A 127 21.20 -5.20 -11.35
C MET A 127 20.63 -6.20 -12.37
N THR A 128 19.46 -6.77 -12.13
CA THR A 128 18.88 -7.82 -12.98
C THR A 128 17.81 -7.32 -13.94
N CYS A 129 17.11 -6.25 -13.55
CA CYS A 129 15.97 -5.66 -14.26
C CYS A 129 16.27 -4.27 -14.80
N GLY A 130 17.28 -3.57 -14.26
CA GLY A 130 17.76 -2.31 -14.84
C GLY A 130 18.46 -2.61 -16.16
N GLY A 131 17.91 -2.11 -17.26
CA GLY A 131 18.49 -2.25 -18.58
C GLY A 131 19.94 -1.76 -18.60
N PHE A 132 20.89 -2.70 -18.59
CA PHE A 132 22.23 -2.47 -19.14
C PHE A 132 22.10 -2.42 -20.67
N ASP A 133 21.53 -1.34 -21.17
CA ASP A 133 21.68 -0.91 -22.56
C ASP A 133 22.18 0.54 -22.57
N GLU A 134 23.39 0.73 -22.02
CA GLU A 134 24.46 1.59 -22.58
C GLU A 134 25.84 0.94 -22.32
#